data_AF-A0AA42T0R4-F1
#
_entry.id   AF-A0AA42T0R4-F1
#
_cell.length_a   1.000
_cell.length_b   1.000
_cell.length_c   1.000
_cell.angle_alpha   90.00
_cell.angle_beta   90.00
_cell.angle_gamma   90.00
#
_symmetry.space_group_name_H-M   'P 1'
#
loop_
_entity.id
_entity.type
_entity.pdbx_description
1 polymer ?
#
loop_
_entity_poly.entity_id
_entity_poly.type
_entity_poly.pdbx_seq_one_letter_code
_entity_poly.pdbx_strand_id
1 'polypeptide(L)'
;MKKALEALVDVVFISAVLVTGIYFLTDVFGVLSLGREAGMVVVRLFFVGAPLSFFVSLIAFVSTGRARYKWYLGVSGLEVLIIILLFWIIYSSQI
;
A
#
# COMPACT_ATOMS: atom_id res chain seq x y z
N MET A 1 -17.57 -14.64 11.59
CA MET A 1 -16.13 -14.27 11.63
C MET A 1 -15.48 -14.19 10.25
N LYS A 2 -15.46 -15.26 9.43
CA LYS A 2 -14.80 -15.21 8.11
C LYS A 2 -15.28 -14.07 7.19
N LYS A 3 -16.59 -13.84 7.07
CA LYS A 3 -17.14 -12.73 6.26
C LYS A 3 -16.70 -11.32 6.71
N ALA A 4 -16.53 -11.10 8.02
CA ALA A 4 -16.11 -9.80 8.54
C ALA A 4 -14.62 -9.55 8.26
N LEU A 5 -13.78 -10.58 8.41
CA LEU A 5 -12.38 -10.53 8.01
C LEU A 5 -12.25 -10.27 6.50
N GLU A 6 -13.03 -10.98 5.68
CA GLU A 6 -13.03 -10.80 4.23
C GLU A 6 -13.38 -9.36 3.83
N ALA A 7 -14.43 -8.78 4.42
CA ALA A 7 -14.82 -7.39 4.15
C ALA A 7 -13.75 -6.38 4.62
N LEU A 8 -13.15 -6.61 5.79
CA LEU A 8 -12.09 -5.76 6.31
C LEU A 8 -10.86 -5.76 5.39
N VAL A 9 -10.44 -6.95 4.92
CA VAL A 9 -9.31 -7.10 4.00
C VAL A 9 -9.59 -6.37 2.70
N ASP A 10 -10.79 -6.53 2.14
CA ASP A 10 -11.18 -5.89 0.88
C ASP A 10 -11.14 -4.35 1.04
N VAL A 11 -11.65 -3.80 2.16
CA VAL A 11 -11.62 -2.35 2.45
C VAL A 11 -10.20 -1.82 2.62
N VAL A 12 -9.36 -2.51 3.41
CA VAL A 12 -7.97 -2.12 3.65
C VAL A 12 -7.18 -2.15 2.35
N PHE A 13 -7.32 -3.22 1.56
CA PHE A 13 -6.65 -3.37 0.28
C PHE A 13 -7.03 -2.27 -0.71
N ILE A 14 -8.33 -2.03 -0.91
CA ILE A 14 -8.81 -0.99 -1.84
C ILE A 14 -8.32 0.39 -1.39
N SER A 15 -8.38 0.68 -0.09
CA SER A 15 -7.92 1.96 0.45
C SER A 15 -6.42 2.15 0.25
N ALA A 16 -5.61 1.11 0.48
CA ALA A 16 -4.18 1.17 0.23
C ALA A 16 -3.86 1.43 -1.25
N VAL A 17 -4.50 0.69 -2.17
CA VAL A 17 -4.32 0.88 -3.62
C VAL A 17 -4.72 2.29 -4.06
N LEU A 18 -5.80 2.85 -3.51
CA LEU A 18 -6.20 4.23 -3.80
C LEU A 18 -5.16 5.24 -3.32
N VAL A 19 -4.65 5.08 -2.10
CA VAL A 19 -3.60 5.95 -1.55
C VAL A 19 -2.33 5.84 -2.38
N THR A 20 -1.92 4.63 -2.78
CA THR A 20 -0.80 4.39 -3.69
C THR A 20 -1.02 5.11 -5.02
N GLY A 21 -2.21 5.00 -5.61
CA GLY A 21 -2.55 5.70 -6.84
C GLY A 21 -2.44 7.22 -6.70
N ILE A 22 -2.96 7.78 -5.60
CA ILE A 22 -2.84 9.22 -5.31
C ILE A 22 -1.36 9.61 -5.16
N TYR A 23 -0.57 8.86 -4.40
CA TYR A 23 0.86 9.10 -4.24
C TYR A 23 1.62 9.16 -5.57
N PHE A 24 1.36 8.19 -6.47
CA PHE A 24 1.99 8.20 -7.80
C PHE A 24 1.56 9.40 -8.64
N LEU A 25 0.26 9.75 -8.64
CA LEU A 25 -0.25 10.90 -9.39
C LEU A 25 0.30 12.23 -8.86
N THR A 26 0.62 12.32 -7.57
CA THR A 26 1.11 13.55 -6.95
C THR A 26 2.63 13.68 -7.03
N ASP A 27 3.37 12.70 -6.52
CA ASP A 27 4.82 12.82 -6.31
C ASP A 27 5.63 12.28 -7.48
N VAL A 28 5.12 11.28 -8.22
CA VAL A 28 5.88 10.65 -9.31
C VAL A 28 5.57 11.28 -10.66
N PHE A 29 4.29 11.48 -10.98
CA PHE A 29 3.87 12.05 -12.26
C PHE A 29 3.61 13.56 -12.21
N GLY A 30 3.47 14.15 -11.01
CA GLY A 30 3.20 15.59 -10.86
C GLY A 30 1.87 16.05 -11.46
N VAL A 31 0.94 15.13 -11.73
CA VAL A 31 -0.36 15.41 -12.36
C VAL A 31 -1.32 16.06 -11.37
N LEU A 32 -1.15 15.76 -10.08
CA LEU A 32 -2.05 16.19 -9.02
C LEU A 32 -1.26 17.02 -8.01
N SER A 33 -1.42 18.34 -8.05
CA SER A 33 -0.72 19.27 -7.15
C SER A 33 -1.40 19.32 -5.79
N LEU A 34 -0.93 18.51 -4.85
CA LEU A 34 -1.34 18.63 -3.45
C LEU A 34 -0.50 19.67 -2.73
N GLY A 35 -1.13 20.42 -1.83
CA GLY A 35 -0.40 21.27 -0.88
C GLY A 35 0.54 20.43 -0.01
N ARG A 36 1.60 21.05 0.51
CA ARG A 36 2.67 20.37 1.27
C ARG A 36 2.15 19.48 2.42
N GLU A 37 1.14 19.94 3.15
CA GLU A 37 0.55 19.16 4.25
C GLU A 37 -0.22 17.94 3.75
N ALA A 38 -1.03 18.10 2.70
CA ALA A 38 -1.80 17.00 2.11
C ALA A 38 -0.88 15.95 1.47
N GLY A 39 0.17 16.37 0.75
CA GLY A 39 1.18 15.47 0.21
C GLY A 39 1.86 14.65 1.31
N MET A 40 2.26 15.29 2.41
CA MET A 40 2.87 14.59 3.55
C MET A 40 1.93 13.55 4.18
N VAL A 41 0.63 13.84 4.27
CA VAL A 41 -0.38 12.88 4.74
C VAL A 41 -0.47 11.68 3.80
N VAL A 42 -0.55 11.91 2.48
CA VAL A 42 -0.59 10.83 1.48
C VAL A 42 0.63 9.94 1.58
N VAL A 43 1.84 10.52 1.68
CA VAL A 43 3.07 9.75 1.86
C VAL A 43 3.02 8.91 3.13
N ARG A 44 2.62 9.48 4.27
CA ARG A 44 2.51 8.73 5.53
C ARG A 44 1.50 7.59 5.44
N LEU A 45 0.34 7.84 4.82
CA LEU A 45 -0.69 6.83 4.60
C LEU A 45 -0.20 5.72 3.67
N PHE A 46 0.60 6.03 2.65
CA PHE A 46 1.21 5.03 1.77
C PHE A 46 2.21 4.15 2.54
N PHE A 47 3.13 4.78 3.28
CA PHE A 47 4.17 4.07 4.06
C PHE A 47 3.60 3.13 5.13
N VAL A 48 2.44 3.46 5.72
CA VAL A 48 1.77 2.60 6.72
C VAL A 48 0.77 1.64 6.06
N GLY A 49 0.01 2.14 5.08
CA GLY A 49 -1.09 1.43 4.44
C GLY A 49 -0.63 0.24 3.60
N ALA A 50 0.46 0.38 2.83
CA ALA A 50 0.96 -0.70 1.99
C ALA A 50 1.44 -1.92 2.82
N PRO A 51 2.27 -1.76 3.87
CA PRO A 51 2.61 -2.88 4.77
C PRO A 51 1.38 -3.48 5.45
N LEU A 52 0.46 -2.65 5.94
CA LEU A 52 -0.77 -3.13 6.58
C LEU A 52 -1.61 -3.97 5.63
N SER A 53 -1.80 -3.49 4.40
CA SER A 53 -2.51 -4.20 3.34
C SER A 53 -1.86 -5.55 3.02
N PHE A 54 -0.54 -5.59 2.96
CA PHE A 54 0.20 -6.84 2.75
C PHE A 54 -0.05 -7.85 3.88
N PHE A 55 0.10 -7.45 5.15
CA PHE A 55 -0.10 -8.34 6.30
C PHE A 55 -1.54 -8.85 6.40
N VAL A 56 -2.52 -7.97 6.22
CA VAL A 56 -3.94 -8.34 6.29
C VAL A 56 -4.30 -9.28 5.14
N SER A 57 -3.77 -9.05 3.94
CA SER A 57 -3.92 -9.95 2.79
C SER A 57 -3.25 -11.30 3.01
N LEU A 58 -2.09 -11.35 3.68
CA LEU A 58 -1.41 -12.59 4.06
C LEU A 58 -2.26 -13.43 4.99
N ILE A 59 -2.78 -12.81 6.05
CA ILE A 59 -3.65 -13.46 7.03
C ILE A 59 -4.89 -14.02 6.34
N ALA A 60 -5.52 -13.23 5.45
CA ALA A 60 -6.70 -13.65 4.71
C ALA A 60 -6.43 -14.81 3.75
N PHE A 61 -5.30 -14.77 3.04
CA PHE A 61 -4.88 -15.85 2.14
C PHE A 61 -4.66 -17.16 2.89
N VAL A 62 -3.91 -17.13 4.00
CA VAL A 62 -3.66 -18.31 4.84
C VAL A 62 -4.96 -18.83 5.47
N SER A 63 -5.84 -17.93 5.92
CA SER A 63 -7.06 -18.31 6.65
C SER A 63 -8.21 -18.81 5.76
N THR A 64 -8.27 -18.35 4.51
CA THR A 64 -9.41 -18.63 3.61
C THR A 64 -9.04 -19.39 2.34
N GLY A 65 -7.77 -19.40 1.93
CA GLY A 65 -7.30 -20.08 0.72
C GLY A 65 -7.85 -19.54 -0.61
N ARG A 66 -8.55 -18.39 -0.61
CA ARG A 66 -9.17 -17.86 -1.84
C ARG A 66 -8.13 -17.23 -2.77
N ALA A 67 -8.25 -17.50 -4.07
CA ALA A 67 -7.35 -16.99 -5.10
C ALA A 67 -7.28 -15.45 -5.15
N ARG A 68 -8.36 -14.73 -4.80
CA ARG A 68 -8.35 -13.25 -4.76
C ARG A 68 -7.30 -12.68 -3.81
N TYR A 69 -7.06 -13.34 -2.67
CA TYR A 69 -6.10 -12.84 -1.67
C TYR A 69 -4.65 -13.09 -2.07
N LYS A 70 -4.42 -14.06 -2.97
CA LYS A 70 -3.12 -14.23 -3.63
C LYS A 70 -2.80 -13.03 -4.52
N TRP A 71 -3.80 -12.51 -5.24
CA TRP A 71 -3.63 -11.29 -6.04
C TRP A 71 -3.37 -10.07 -5.15
N TYR A 72 -4.11 -9.92 -4.04
CA TYR A 72 -3.91 -8.80 -3.11
C TYR A 72 -2.50 -8.83 -2.50
N LEU A 73 -2.03 -10.02 -2.10
CA LEU A 73 -0.66 -10.24 -1.66
C LEU A 73 0.37 -9.82 -2.71
N GLY A 74 0.15 -10.17 -3.98
CA GLY A 74 1.04 -9.78 -5.07
C GLY A 74 1.14 -8.27 -5.24
N VAL A 75 -0.01 -7.59 -5.26
CA VAL A 75 -0.08 -6.12 -5.41
C VAL A 75 0.56 -5.42 -4.21
N SER A 76 0.13 -5.76 -2.99
CA SER A 76 0.69 -5.11 -1.80
C SER A 76 2.15 -5.50 -1.51
N GLY A 77 2.59 -6.67 -1.96
CA GLY A 77 4.01 -7.03 -1.95
C GLY A 77 4.84 -6.12 -2.85
N LEU A 78 4.31 -5.75 -4.02
CA LEU A 78 4.93 -4.80 -4.93
C LEU A 78 4.94 -3.37 -4.32
N GLU A 79 3.87 -2.95 -3.67
CA GLU A 79 3.81 -1.66 -2.94
C GLU A 79 4.87 -1.59 -1.83
N VAL A 80 5.02 -2.65 -1.04
CA VAL A 80 6.07 -2.75 -0.01
C VAL A 80 7.47 -2.73 -0.63
N LEU A 81 7.66 -3.42 -1.76
CA LEU A 81 8.95 -3.39 -2.47
C LEU A 81 9.29 -1.97 -2.95
N ILE A 82 8.33 -1.21 -3.46
CA ILE A 82 8.53 0.20 -3.82
C ILE A 82 9.02 1.00 -2.61
N ILE A 83 8.39 0.82 -1.44
CA ILE A 83 8.82 1.49 -0.20
C ILE A 83 10.26 1.13 0.16
N ILE A 84 10.62 -0.15 0.10
CA ILE A 84 11.99 -0.62 0.38
C ILE A 84 12.99 0.03 -0.59
N LEU A 85 12.67 0.07 -1.89
CA LEU A 85 13.53 0.69 -2.90
C LEU A 85 13.68 2.20 -2.69
N LEU A 86 12.60 2.90 -2.36
CA LEU A 86 12.65 4.33 -2.03
C LEU A 86 13.55 4.59 -0.81
N PHE A 87 13.39 3.77 0.24
CA PHE A 87 14.23 3.88 1.44
C PHE A 87 15.71 3.61 1.10
N TRP A 88 15.99 2.59 0.29
CA TRP A 88 17.34 2.28 -0.17
C TRP A 88 17.96 3.44 -0.96
N ILE A 89 17.24 4.01 -1.93
CA ILE A 89 17.72 5.15 -2.73
C ILE A 89 18.05 6.35 -1.83
N ILE A 90 17.15 6.69 -0.91
CA ILE A 90 17.36 7.80 0.03
C ILE A 90 18.60 7.52 0.90
N TYR A 91 18.72 6.33 1.46
CA TYR A 91 19.84 5.96 2.32
C TYR A 91 21.18 5.97 1.55
N SER A 92 21.23 5.38 0.35
CA SER A 92 22.43 5.40 -0.49
C SER A 92 22.85 6.80 -0.92
N SER A 93 21.92 7.75 -1.03
CA SER A 93 22.24 9.14 -1.38
C SER A 93 22.85 9.96 -0.22
N GLN A 94 22.86 9.41 1.00
CA GLN A 94 23.39 10.07 2.20
C GLN A 94 24.83 9.63 2.57
N ILE A 95 25.37 8.63 1.87
CA ILE A 95 26.73 8.09 2.04
C ILE A 95 27.64 8.67 0.95
#